data_AF-A0A975RFN5-F1
#
_entry.id   AF-A0A975RFN5-F1
#
_cell.length_a   1.000
_cell.length_b   1.000
_cell.length_c   1.000
_cell.angle_alpha   90.00
_cell.angle_beta   90.00
_cell.angle_gamma   90.00
#
_symmetry.space_group_name_H-M   'P 1'
#
loop_
_entity.id
_entity.type
_entity.pdbx_description
1 polymer ?
#
loop_
_entity_poly.entity_id
_entity_poly.type
_entity_poly.pdbx_seq_one_letter_code
_entity_poly.pdbx_strand_id
1 'polypeptide(L)'
;MDSWIREAIKILQANGIPVTDADIQKIWTIIEKESGGNPHAINNWDSNAAKGTPSKGLMQCIDPTFQSHKLPGHDDIYNPVDNIIAGVRYTFSRYGGFDGHPGLKAMAHGGGYQGY
;
A
#
# COMPACT_ATOMS: atom_id res chain seq x y z
N MET A 1 10.51 9.24 -2.72
CA MET A 1 10.13 7.89 -2.27
C MET A 1 10.43 7.67 -0.80
N ASP A 2 11.70 7.62 -0.35
CA ASP A 2 12.05 7.40 1.07
C ASP A 2 11.38 8.42 2.02
N SER A 3 11.33 9.70 1.63
CA SER A 3 10.62 10.76 2.37
C SER A 3 9.14 10.47 2.59
N TRP A 4 8.43 10.01 1.55
CA TRP A 4 7.00 9.69 1.62
C TRP A 4 6.72 8.50 2.53
N ILE A 5 7.56 7.46 2.47
CA ILE A 5 7.42 6.28 3.33
C ILE A 5 7.62 6.66 4.80
N ARG A 6 8.65 7.44 5.11
CA ARG A 6 8.92 7.90 6.48
C ARG A 6 7.83 8.80 7.03
N GLU A 7 7.29 9.68 6.19
CA GLU A 7 6.17 10.54 6.56
C GLU A 7 4.91 9.71 6.86
N ALA A 8 4.56 8.77 5.97
CA ALA A 8 3.45 7.86 6.20
C ALA A 8 3.62 7.02 7.47
N ILE A 9 4.83 6.50 7.74
CA ILE A 9 5.13 5.76 8.99
C ILE A 9 4.85 6.62 10.21
N LYS A 10 5.32 7.87 10.24
CA LYS A 10 5.07 8.78 11.38
C LYS A 10 3.57 9.00 11.61
N ILE A 11 2.81 9.22 10.54
CA ILE A 11 1.35 9.43 10.62
C ILE A 11 0.65 8.15 11.09
N LEU A 12 1.03 6.99 10.55
CA LEU A 12 0.51 5.68 10.93
C LEU A 12 0.77 5.37 12.40
N GLN A 13 1.98 5.62 12.90
CA GLN A 13 2.35 5.48 14.31
C GLN A 13 1.51 6.39 15.21
N ALA A 14 1.35 7.66 14.83
CA ALA A 14 0.51 8.61 15.56
C ALA A 14 -0.97 8.18 15.62
N ASN A 15 -1.41 7.33 14.69
CA ASN A 15 -2.76 6.75 14.63
C ASN A 15 -2.82 5.30 15.17
N GLY A 16 -1.80 4.85 15.90
CA GLY A 16 -1.81 3.57 16.61
C GLY A 16 -1.54 2.34 15.74
N ILE A 17 -1.13 2.52 14.48
CA ILE A 17 -0.70 1.42 13.63
C ILE A 17 0.74 1.04 14.03
N PRO A 18 1.03 -0.23 14.37
CA PRO A 18 2.32 -0.63 14.91
C PRO A 18 3.36 -0.85 13.80
N VAL A 19 3.59 0.19 12.99
CA VAL A 19 4.66 0.24 11.99
C VAL A 19 5.92 0.87 12.58
N THR A 20 7.09 0.48 12.09
CA THR A 20 8.39 1.01 12.54
C THR A 20 9.30 1.33 11.35
N ASP A 21 10.42 2.01 11.61
CA ASP A 21 11.46 2.24 10.59
C ASP A 21 12.01 0.93 9.98
N ALA A 22 11.91 -0.20 10.69
CA ALA A 22 12.27 -1.52 10.17
C ALA A 22 11.35 -1.98 9.01
N ASP A 23 10.13 -1.42 8.92
CA ASP A 23 9.17 -1.75 7.87
C ASP A 23 9.35 -0.92 6.59
N ILE A 24 10.25 0.08 6.58
CA ILE A 24 10.53 0.92 5.41
C ILE A 24 10.85 0.05 4.19
N GLN A 25 11.71 -0.95 4.34
CA GLN A 25 12.10 -1.84 3.25
C GLN A 25 10.94 -2.73 2.77
N LYS A 26 10.02 -3.11 3.66
CA LYS A 26 8.83 -3.88 3.30
C LYS A 26 7.87 -3.02 2.46
N ILE A 27 7.60 -1.79 2.90
CA ILE A 27 6.77 -0.83 2.17
C ILE A 27 7.40 -0.50 0.82
N TRP A 28 8.70 -0.22 0.80
CA TRP A 28 9.44 0.01 -0.45
C TRP A 28 9.27 -1.14 -1.44
N THR A 29 9.48 -2.38 -0.97
CA THR A 29 9.36 -3.59 -1.81
C THR A 29 7.97 -3.70 -2.41
N ILE A 30 6.92 -3.46 -1.63
CA ILE A 30 5.54 -3.46 -2.14
C ILE A 30 5.39 -2.40 -3.23
N ILE A 31 5.76 -1.14 -2.96
CA ILE A 31 5.63 -0.04 -3.92
C ILE A 31 6.37 -0.34 -5.23
N GLU A 32 7.60 -0.85 -5.15
CA GLU A 32 8.40 -1.19 -6.32
C GLU A 32 7.72 -2.28 -7.17
N LYS A 33 7.12 -3.28 -6.54
CA LYS A 33 6.44 -4.38 -7.23
C LYS A 33 5.06 -4.00 -7.77
N GLU A 34 4.33 -3.17 -7.05
CA GLU A 34 2.96 -2.77 -7.41
C GLU A 34 2.93 -1.66 -8.47
N SER A 35 3.79 -0.65 -8.35
CA SER A 35 3.72 0.57 -9.18
C SER A 35 5.03 0.97 -9.84
N GLY A 36 6.14 0.27 -9.56
CA GLY A 36 7.47 0.73 -9.93
C GLY A 36 7.85 2.08 -9.31
N GLY A 37 7.15 2.48 -8.25
CA GLY A 37 7.33 3.77 -7.60
C GLY A 37 6.62 4.96 -8.26
N ASN A 38 5.67 4.73 -9.17
CA ASN A 38 4.89 5.78 -9.81
C ASN A 38 3.60 6.11 -9.00
N PRO A 39 3.47 7.30 -8.39
CA PRO A 39 2.27 7.70 -7.65
C PRO A 39 1.00 7.81 -8.49
N HIS A 40 1.14 7.92 -9.82
CA HIS A 40 0.03 7.98 -10.77
C HIS A 40 -0.14 6.67 -11.55
N ALA A 41 0.42 5.56 -11.07
CA ALA A 41 0.18 4.25 -11.66
C ALA A 41 -1.31 3.90 -11.63
N ILE A 42 -1.83 3.38 -12.74
CA ILE A 42 -3.21 2.90 -12.88
C ILE A 42 -3.19 1.56 -13.60
N ASN A 43 -3.76 0.53 -12.97
CA ASN A 43 -4.00 -0.76 -13.61
C ASN A 43 -5.39 -0.76 -14.28
N ASN A 44 -5.41 -0.83 -15.62
CA ASN A 44 -6.64 -0.82 -16.42
C ASN A 44 -7.00 -2.18 -17.05
N TRP A 45 -6.30 -3.25 -16.68
CA TRP A 45 -6.39 -4.55 -17.36
C TRP A 45 -6.92 -5.68 -16.48
N ASP A 46 -7.02 -5.47 -15.17
CA ASP A 46 -7.52 -6.47 -14.23
C ASP A 46 -9.05 -6.48 -14.05
N SER A 47 -9.52 -7.40 -13.22
CA SER A 47 -10.96 -7.53 -12.92
C SER A 47 -11.56 -6.33 -12.19
N ASN A 48 -10.75 -5.52 -11.51
CA ASN A 48 -11.21 -4.32 -10.81
C ASN A 48 -11.40 -3.17 -11.81
N ALA A 49 -10.48 -3.05 -12.78
CA ALA A 49 -10.64 -2.14 -13.90
C ALA A 49 -11.90 -2.45 -14.72
N ALA A 50 -12.15 -3.73 -15.01
CA ALA A 50 -13.38 -4.17 -15.68
C ALA A 50 -14.66 -3.83 -14.88
N LYS A 51 -14.57 -3.72 -13.55
CA LYS A 51 -15.66 -3.30 -12.65
C LYS A 51 -15.73 -1.78 -12.45
N GLY A 52 -14.85 -1.01 -13.08
CA GLY A 52 -14.83 0.45 -12.98
C GLY A 52 -14.10 1.03 -11.76
N THR A 53 -13.40 0.19 -10.98
CA THR A 53 -12.62 0.60 -9.81
C THR A 53 -11.15 0.17 -9.98
N PRO A 54 -10.41 0.70 -10.97
CA PRO A 54 -9.04 0.27 -11.22
C PRO A 54 -8.14 0.55 -10.02
N SER A 55 -7.10 -0.27 -9.86
CA SER A 55 -6.05 -0.09 -8.84
C SER A 55 -5.17 1.11 -9.18
N LYS A 56 -4.85 1.94 -8.17
CA LYS A 56 -4.22 3.26 -8.33
C LYS A 56 -3.13 3.53 -7.30
N GLY A 57 -2.15 4.31 -7.73
CA GLY A 57 -1.10 4.86 -6.87
C GLY A 57 -0.04 3.85 -6.45
N LEU A 58 0.79 4.26 -5.47
CA LEU A 58 2.01 3.55 -5.09
C LEU A 58 1.78 2.10 -4.63
N MET A 59 0.72 1.91 -3.83
CA MET A 59 0.31 0.64 -3.24
C MET A 59 -0.81 -0.04 -4.04
N GLN A 60 -1.14 0.46 -5.24
CA GLN A 60 -2.19 -0.07 -6.12
C GLN A 60 -3.54 -0.30 -5.40
N CYS A 61 -4.00 0.67 -4.62
CA CYS A 61 -5.31 0.61 -3.96
C CYS A 61 -6.45 0.86 -4.97
N ILE A 62 -7.54 0.11 -4.86
CA ILE A 62 -8.82 0.46 -5.50
C ILE A 62 -9.58 1.49 -4.67
N ASP A 63 -10.48 2.26 -5.30
CA ASP A 63 -11.22 3.34 -4.62
C ASP A 63 -11.96 2.87 -3.34
N PRO A 64 -12.69 1.74 -3.33
CA PRO A 64 -13.36 1.28 -2.11
C PRO A 64 -12.40 0.96 -0.96
N THR A 65 -11.24 0.38 -1.28
CA THR A 65 -10.20 0.07 -0.28
C THR A 65 -9.60 1.36 0.28
N PHE A 66 -9.25 2.30 -0.60
CA PHE A 66 -8.71 3.60 -0.21
C PHE A 66 -9.69 4.34 0.70
N GLN A 67 -10.96 4.47 0.31
CA GLN A 67 -11.96 5.18 1.12
C GLN A 67 -12.19 4.53 2.49
N SER A 68 -12.10 3.20 2.58
CA SER A 68 -12.27 2.48 3.86
C SER A 68 -11.06 2.60 4.79
N HIS A 69 -9.86 2.85 4.25
CA HIS A 69 -8.60 2.80 4.99
C HIS A 69 -7.80 4.11 4.98
N LYS A 70 -8.26 5.17 4.34
CA LYS A 70 -7.69 6.51 4.48
C LYS A 70 -7.90 7.06 5.89
N LEU A 71 -7.02 7.97 6.30
CA LEU A 71 -7.19 8.75 7.53
C LEU A 71 -7.89 10.08 7.21
N PRO A 72 -8.56 10.72 8.17
CA PRO A 72 -9.12 12.06 7.98
C PRO A 72 -8.06 13.05 7.48
N GLY A 73 -8.36 13.80 6.42
CA GLY A 73 -7.42 14.74 5.79
C GLY A 73 -6.47 14.11 4.75
N HIS A 74 -6.58 12.79 4.52
CA HIS A 74 -5.82 12.04 3.51
C HIS A 74 -6.75 11.55 2.40
N ASP A 75 -7.26 12.48 1.60
CA ASP A 75 -8.39 12.25 0.68
C ASP A 75 -7.98 12.01 -0.78
N ASP A 76 -6.67 12.03 -1.10
CA ASP A 76 -6.17 11.91 -2.47
C ASP A 76 -5.46 10.56 -2.70
N ILE A 77 -6.09 9.68 -3.50
CA ILE A 77 -5.55 8.36 -3.82
C ILE A 77 -4.23 8.41 -4.61
N TYR A 78 -3.91 9.52 -5.27
CA TYR A 78 -2.66 9.71 -6.00
C TYR A 78 -1.60 10.43 -5.17
N ASN A 79 -1.96 10.98 -4.01
CA ASN A 79 -0.99 11.49 -3.07
C ASN A 79 -0.15 10.30 -2.53
N PRO A 80 1.19 10.34 -2.67
CA PRO A 80 2.06 9.25 -2.22
C PRO A 80 1.83 8.85 -0.77
N VAL A 81 1.68 9.81 0.13
CA VAL A 81 1.57 9.58 1.57
C VAL A 81 0.21 8.98 1.90
N ASP A 82 -0.87 9.54 1.35
CA ASP A 82 -2.24 9.06 1.55
C ASP A 82 -2.40 7.62 1.05
N ASN A 83 -1.85 7.32 -0.14
CA ASN A 83 -1.92 6.00 -0.75
C ASN A 83 -1.14 4.95 0.08
N ILE A 84 0.04 5.32 0.60
CA ILE A 84 0.80 4.47 1.53
C ILE A 84 0.01 4.24 2.82
N ILE A 85 -0.57 5.29 3.42
CA ILE A 85 -1.39 5.19 4.63
C ILE A 85 -2.53 4.18 4.42
N ALA A 86 -3.30 4.34 3.35
CA ALA A 86 -4.44 3.47 3.07
C ALA A 86 -3.99 2.02 2.77
N GLY A 87 -2.94 1.84 1.97
CA GLY A 87 -2.41 0.51 1.63
C GLY A 87 -1.84 -0.24 2.84
N VAL A 88 -1.13 0.44 3.74
CA VAL A 88 -0.62 -0.16 4.98
C VAL A 88 -1.77 -0.49 5.92
N ARG A 89 -2.74 0.41 6.12
CA ARG A 89 -3.92 0.12 6.96
C ARG A 89 -4.72 -1.06 6.42
N TYR A 90 -4.90 -1.17 5.11
CA TYR A 90 -5.48 -2.35 4.47
C TYR A 90 -4.66 -3.61 4.75
N THR A 91 -3.33 -3.54 4.61
CA THR A 91 -2.43 -4.66 4.88
C THR A 91 -2.61 -5.20 6.30
N PHE A 92 -2.65 -4.30 7.29
CA PHE A 92 -2.89 -4.67 8.68
C PHE A 92 -4.30 -5.21 8.92
N SER A 93 -5.33 -4.57 8.36
CA SER A 93 -6.72 -5.02 8.53
C SER A 93 -6.99 -6.38 7.89
N ARG A 94 -6.39 -6.67 6.74
CA ARG A 94 -6.70 -7.85 5.93
C ARG A 94 -5.80 -9.04 6.24
N TYR A 95 -4.54 -8.80 6.61
CA TYR A 95 -3.51 -9.82 6.77
C TYR A 95 -2.85 -9.85 8.15
N GLY A 96 -3.22 -8.96 9.08
CA GLY A 96 -2.64 -8.91 10.42
C GLY A 96 -1.24 -8.31 10.48
N GLY A 97 -0.80 -7.65 9.40
CA GLY A 97 0.52 -7.00 9.29
C GLY A 97 1.30 -7.46 8.05
N PHE A 98 2.53 -6.95 7.90
CA PHE A 98 3.34 -7.23 6.72
C PHE A 98 3.75 -8.70 6.57
N ASP A 99 3.91 -9.45 7.66
CA ASP A 99 4.30 -10.85 7.59
C ASP A 99 3.17 -11.76 7.05
N GLY A 100 1.92 -11.28 7.13
CA GLY A 100 0.76 -11.91 6.51
C GLY A 100 0.53 -11.48 5.06
N HIS A 101 1.22 -10.44 4.58
CA HIS A 101 1.08 -9.95 3.21
C HIS A 101 1.50 -11.03 2.21
N PRO A 102 0.65 -11.45 1.26
CA PRO A 102 0.94 -12.56 0.34
C PRO A 102 2.26 -12.39 -0.42
N GLY A 103 2.50 -11.23 -1.03
CA GLY A 103 3.73 -10.96 -1.76
C GLY A 103 5.00 -10.99 -0.92
N LEU A 104 5.00 -10.36 0.26
CA LEU A 104 6.16 -10.40 1.16
C LEU A 104 6.38 -11.81 1.73
N LYS A 105 5.31 -12.50 2.11
CA LYS A 105 5.37 -13.88 2.60
C LYS A 105 5.92 -14.83 1.53
N ALA A 106 5.46 -14.71 0.29
CA ALA A 106 5.97 -15.52 -0.82
C ALA A 106 7.48 -15.29 -1.04
N MET A 107 7.92 -14.03 -1.03
CA MET A 107 9.34 -13.68 -1.13
C MET A 107 10.18 -14.24 0.04
N ALA A 108 9.65 -14.21 1.27
CA ALA A 108 10.33 -14.77 2.44
C ALA A 108 10.53 -16.30 2.35
N HIS A 109 9.69 -16.99 1.59
CA HIS A 109 9.80 -18.43 1.31
C HIS A 109 10.56 -18.75 0.01
N GLY A 110 11.22 -17.78 -0.62
CA GLY A 110 11.99 -17.96 -1.87
C GLY A 110 11.13 -17.98 -3.14
N GLY A 111 9.84 -17.63 -3.04
CA GLY A 111 8.93 -17.48 -4.16
C GLY A 111 8.93 -16.08 -4.79
N GLY A 112 8.23 -15.93 -5.92
CA GLY A 112 8.00 -14.63 -6.54
C GLY A 112 7.02 -13.76 -5.76
N TYR A 113 7.10 -12.44 -5.94
CA TYR A 113 6.14 -11.50 -5.36
C TYR A 113 4.72 -11.74 -5.94
N GLN A 114 3.73 -11.82 -5.06
CA GLN A 114 2.31 -11.92 -5.38
C GLN A 114 1.60 -10.64 -4.89
N GLY A 115 1.16 -9.81 -5.84
CA GLY A 115 0.35 -8.62 -5.55
C GLY A 115 -1.06 -8.96 -5.09
N TYR A 116 -1.87 -7.92 -4.94
CA TYR A 116 -3.27 -7.99 -4.49
C TYR A 116 -4.28 -8.31 -5.59
#